data_AF-A0AAD9KQX7-F1
#
_entry.id   AF-A0AAD9KQX7-F1
#
_cell.length_a   1.000
_cell.length_b   1.000
_cell.length_c   1.000
_cell.angle_alpha   90.00
_cell.angle_beta   90.00
_cell.angle_gamma   90.00
#
_symmetry.space_group_name_H-M   'P 1'
#
loop_
_entity.id
_entity.type
_entity.pdbx_description
1 polymer ?
#
loop_
_entity_poly.entity_id
_entity_poly.type
_entity_poly.pdbx_seq_one_letter_code
_entity_poly.pdbx_strand_id
1 'polypeptide(L)'
;MGNINTLFKGSAQTDLPIYLVGSKTITFLLNAGSHQIDVNSKSRGVHCGLVPIGHPCNHVTTTGFRWNLSNQTLAFGQLVSTSNAFTDSPVVTVDTDHPLILTMDLAFSHCLGDEH
;
A
#
# COMPACT_ATOMS: atom_id res chain seq x y z
N MET A 1 7.85 -0.79 14.79
CA MET A 1 8.17 -2.04 14.06
C MET A 1 7.34 -3.25 14.51
N GLY A 2 6.93 -3.38 15.77
CA GLY A 2 6.09 -4.50 16.23
C GLY A 2 4.83 -4.73 15.38
N ASN A 3 4.08 -3.66 15.07
CA ASN A 3 2.85 -3.76 14.28
C ASN A 3 3.07 -4.28 12.85
N ILE A 4 4.16 -3.85 12.19
CA ILE A 4 4.49 -4.35 10.84
C ILE A 4 4.85 -5.83 10.90
N ASN A 5 5.62 -6.25 11.91
CA ASN A 5 5.92 -7.67 12.12
C ASN A 5 4.64 -8.51 12.33
N THR A 6 3.62 -7.96 12.97
CA THR A 6 2.31 -8.61 13.11
C THR A 6 1.64 -8.85 11.76
N LEU A 7 1.78 -7.95 10.78
CA LEU A 7 1.25 -8.19 9.42
C LEU A 7 1.91 -9.41 8.76
N PHE A 8 3.23 -9.54 8.85
CA PHE A 8 3.96 -10.69 8.31
C PHE A 8 3.61 -12.01 9.01
N LYS A 9 3.46 -11.99 10.34
CA LYS A 9 3.05 -13.18 11.09
C LYS A 9 1.61 -13.56 10.81
N GLY A 10 0.73 -12.57 10.75
CA GLY A 10 -0.69 -12.77 10.53
C GLY A 10 -0.99 -13.32 9.13
N SER A 11 -0.32 -12.83 8.09
CA SER A 11 -0.49 -13.35 6.73
C SER A 11 -0.07 -14.81 6.57
N ALA A 12 0.81 -15.31 7.45
CA ALA A 12 1.20 -16.72 7.49
C ALA A 12 0.24 -17.60 8.32
N GLN A 13 -0.66 -17.00 9.10
CA GLN A 13 -1.57 -17.69 10.00
C GLN A 13 -3.02 -17.69 9.51
N THR A 14 -3.40 -16.76 8.64
CA THR A 14 -4.76 -16.64 8.11
C THR A 14 -4.74 -16.10 6.70
N ASP A 15 -5.67 -16.58 5.87
CA ASP A 15 -5.94 -16.05 4.53
C ASP A 15 -6.77 -14.76 4.57
N LEU A 16 -7.23 -14.33 5.76
CA LEU A 16 -7.96 -13.08 5.91
C LEU A 16 -7.02 -11.87 5.78
N PRO A 17 -7.43 -10.82 5.04
CA PRO A 17 -6.62 -9.63 4.91
C PRO A 17 -6.56 -8.86 6.24
N ILE A 18 -5.35 -8.48 6.64
CA ILE A 18 -5.10 -7.73 7.88
C ILE A 18 -4.67 -6.31 7.52
N TYR A 19 -5.36 -5.34 8.11
CA TYR A 19 -5.11 -3.91 7.91
C TYR A 19 -4.69 -3.24 9.20
N LEU A 20 -3.63 -2.44 9.14
CA LEU A 20 -3.28 -1.47 10.17
C LEU A 20 -3.89 -0.13 9.80
N VAL A 21 -4.85 0.33 10.60
CA VAL A 21 -5.51 1.62 10.41
C VAL A 21 -4.97 2.60 11.43
N GLY A 22 -4.36 3.68 10.95
CA GLY A 22 -3.96 4.84 11.74
C GLY A 22 -4.97 5.98 11.59
N SER A 23 -4.66 7.14 12.17
CA SER A 23 -5.59 8.29 12.17
C SER A 23 -5.93 8.80 10.77
N LYS A 24 -4.99 8.73 9.82
CA LYS A 24 -5.17 9.16 8.41
C LYS A 24 -4.45 8.26 7.42
N THR A 25 -4.16 7.01 7.82
CA THR A 25 -3.36 6.09 7.00
C THR A 25 -3.91 4.69 7.13
N ILE A 26 -3.84 3.90 6.07
CA ILE A 26 -4.05 2.47 6.12
C ILE A 26 -2.82 1.77 5.54
N THR A 27 -2.38 0.70 6.20
CA THR A 27 -1.19 -0.07 5.83
C THR A 27 -1.50 -1.55 5.91
N PHE A 28 -1.11 -2.30 4.88
CA PHE A 28 -1.34 -3.74 4.80
C PHE A 28 -0.25 -4.41 3.96
N LEU A 29 -0.16 -5.74 4.09
CA LEU A 29 0.83 -6.53 3.40
C LEU A 29 0.24 -7.15 2.13
N LEU A 30 0.90 -6.92 1.00
CA LEU A 30 0.64 -7.63 -0.24
C LEU A 30 1.56 -8.85 -0.27
N ASN A 31 1.00 -10.06 -0.33
CA ASN A 31 1.79 -11.28 -0.51
C ASN A 31 2.37 -11.33 -1.95
N ALA A 32 3.24 -12.29 -2.23
CA ALA A 32 3.71 -12.49 -3.61
C ALA A 32 2.54 -12.81 -4.55
N GLY A 33 2.55 -12.22 -5.75
CA GLY A 33 1.52 -12.36 -6.77
C GLY A 33 0.96 -11.02 -7.26
N SER A 34 -0.17 -11.12 -7.94
CA SER A 34 -0.86 -10.00 -8.58
C SER A 34 -2.06 -9.55 -7.76
N HIS A 35 -2.11 -8.25 -7.46
CA HIS A 35 -3.13 -7.63 -6.63
C HIS A 35 -3.86 -6.56 -7.42
N GLN A 36 -5.18 -6.53 -7.29
CA GLN A 36 -6.03 -5.45 -7.78
C GLN A 36 -6.69 -4.78 -6.57
N ILE A 37 -6.50 -3.48 -6.45
CA ILE A 37 -6.95 -2.70 -5.30
C ILE A 37 -7.86 -1.59 -5.79
N ASP A 38 -9.11 -1.61 -5.33
CA ASP A 38 -10.08 -0.56 -5.59
C ASP A 38 -9.81 0.63 -4.65
N VAL A 39 -9.31 1.72 -5.21
CA VAL A 39 -8.98 2.94 -4.47
C VAL A 39 -10.12 3.93 -4.68
N ASN A 40 -11.01 4.00 -3.69
CA ASN A 40 -12.13 4.95 -3.73
C ASN A 40 -11.60 6.39 -3.77
N SER A 41 -11.89 7.10 -4.86
CA SER A 41 -11.43 8.47 -5.10
C SER A 41 -11.88 9.47 -4.03
N LYS A 42 -12.98 9.18 -3.31
CA LYS A 42 -13.52 10.06 -2.25
C LYS A 42 -12.78 9.98 -0.92
N SER A 43 -12.14 8.84 -0.64
CA SER A 43 -11.47 8.57 0.64
C SER A 43 -9.95 8.49 0.53
N ARG A 44 -9.42 8.68 -0.67
CA ARG A 44 -7.99 8.65 -0.97
C ARG A 44 -7.31 9.96 -0.50
N GLY A 45 -6.26 9.82 0.29
CA GLY A 45 -5.35 10.92 0.61
C GLY A 45 -4.34 11.19 -0.52
N VAL A 46 -3.38 12.07 -0.26
CA VAL A 46 -2.47 12.58 -1.30
C VAL A 46 -1.39 11.56 -1.66
N HIS A 47 -0.88 10.81 -0.68
CA HIS A 47 0.28 9.97 -0.86
C HIS A 47 -0.01 8.49 -0.62
N CYS A 48 0.78 7.66 -1.30
CA CYS A 48 0.88 6.23 -1.06
C CYS A 48 2.32 5.75 -1.24
N GLY A 49 2.61 4.54 -0.80
CA GLY A 49 3.94 3.97 -0.91
C GLY A 49 3.96 2.44 -0.87
N LEU A 50 5.03 1.90 -1.46
CA LEU A 50 5.38 0.49 -1.52
C LEU A 50 6.75 0.28 -0.86
N VAL A 51 6.78 -0.51 0.22
CA VAL A 51 7.95 -0.61 1.11
C VAL A 51 8.38 -2.07 1.31
N PRO A 52 9.59 -2.46 0.87
CA PRO A 52 10.10 -3.83 0.94
C PRO A 52 10.75 -4.12 2.31
N ILE A 53 9.95 -4.26 3.37
CA ILE A 53 10.46 -4.39 4.76
C ILE A 53 11.14 -5.74 5.05
N GLY A 54 10.59 -6.84 4.53
CA GLY A 54 11.11 -8.19 4.85
C GLY A 54 12.32 -8.58 4.01
N HIS A 55 12.23 -8.36 2.69
CA HIS A 55 13.20 -8.80 1.70
C HIS A 55 13.15 -7.82 0.51
N PRO A 56 14.23 -7.73 -0.29
CA PRO A 56 14.16 -7.11 -1.61
C PRO A 56 13.06 -7.75 -2.47
N CYS A 57 12.22 -6.92 -3.10
CA CYS A 57 11.29 -7.35 -4.15
C CYS A 57 11.96 -7.07 -5.49
N ASN A 58 12.37 -8.10 -6.23
CA ASN A 58 13.19 -7.92 -7.43
C ASN A 58 12.33 -7.54 -8.64
N HIS A 59 11.07 -7.95 -8.63
CA HIS A 59 10.15 -7.84 -9.75
C HIS A 59 8.86 -7.18 -9.28
N VAL A 60 8.83 -5.85 -9.32
CA VAL A 60 7.63 -5.08 -9.00
C VAL A 60 7.12 -4.34 -10.23
N THR A 61 5.86 -4.60 -10.59
CA THR A 61 5.16 -3.91 -11.67
C THR A 61 3.86 -3.33 -11.14
N THR A 62 3.57 -2.08 -11.48
CA THR A 62 2.37 -1.40 -10.97
C THR A 62 1.63 -0.63 -12.04
N THR A 63 0.32 -0.45 -11.85
CA THR A 63 -0.52 0.44 -12.67
C THR A 63 -1.44 1.29 -11.79
N GLY A 64 -1.88 2.44 -12.27
CA GLY A 64 -2.74 3.36 -11.52
C GLY A 64 -2.01 4.20 -10.45
N PHE A 65 -0.68 4.11 -10.39
CA PHE A 65 0.18 5.00 -9.60
C PHE A 65 0.72 6.11 -10.49
N ARG A 66 1.00 7.28 -9.89
CA ARG A 66 1.62 8.42 -10.55
C ARG A 66 3.03 8.07 -11.03
N TRP A 67 3.75 7.29 -10.24
CA TRP A 67 5.02 6.70 -10.61
C TRP A 67 4.86 5.18 -10.64
N ASN A 68 4.45 4.66 -11.81
CA ASN A 68 4.35 3.22 -12.03
C ASN A 68 5.74 2.59 -12.11
N LEU A 69 5.85 1.35 -11.64
CA LEU A 69 7.04 0.52 -11.73
C LEU A 69 6.84 -0.46 -12.89
N SER A 70 7.92 -0.74 -13.62
CA SER A 70 7.93 -1.76 -14.68
C SER A 70 9.10 -2.69 -14.43
N ASN A 71 8.80 -3.86 -13.84
CA ASN A 71 9.78 -4.89 -13.47
C ASN A 71 10.99 -4.31 -12.69
N GLN A 72 10.73 -3.47 -11.70
CA GLN A 72 11.78 -2.81 -10.91
C GLN A 72 12.05 -3.52 -9.59
N THR A 73 13.29 -3.41 -9.13
CA THR A 73 13.69 -3.87 -7.80
C THR A 73 13.42 -2.81 -6.75
N LEU A 74 12.71 -3.19 -5.69
CA LEU A 74 12.56 -2.41 -4.47
C LEU A 74 13.36 -3.06 -3.34
N ALA A 75 14.28 -2.30 -2.74
CA ALA A 75 15.08 -2.74 -1.60
C ALA A 75 15.57 -1.56 -0.75
N PHE A 76 15.69 -1.76 0.55
CA PHE A 76 16.39 -0.80 1.42
C PHE A 76 17.85 -0.66 1.00
N GLY A 77 18.34 0.58 0.92
CA GLY A 77 19.68 0.88 0.39
C GLY A 77 19.76 0.98 -1.14
N GLN A 78 18.65 0.69 -1.84
CA GLN A 78 18.49 0.92 -3.27
C GLN A 78 17.27 1.84 -3.49
N LEU A 79 16.21 1.32 -4.10
CA LEU A 79 14.97 2.04 -4.38
C LEU A 79 13.88 1.62 -3.39
N VAL A 80 13.22 2.62 -2.80
CA VAL A 80 11.99 2.44 -2.02
C VAL A 80 10.97 3.44 -2.53
N SER A 81 9.73 3.01 -2.80
CA SER A 81 8.69 3.87 -3.37
C SER A 81 7.83 4.47 -2.26
N THR A 82 8.35 5.44 -1.51
CA THR A 82 7.68 6.00 -0.30
C THR A 82 6.91 7.31 -0.50
N SER A 83 6.96 7.90 -1.70
CA SER A 83 6.26 9.16 -2.02
C SER A 83 5.51 9.05 -3.33
N ASN A 84 4.80 7.95 -3.52
CA ASN A 84 3.94 7.75 -4.67
C ASN A 84 2.61 8.48 -4.45
N ALA A 85 1.82 8.57 -5.51
CA ALA A 85 0.44 9.04 -5.47
C ALA A 85 -0.37 8.17 -6.42
N PHE A 86 -1.68 8.12 -6.26
CA PHE A 86 -2.52 7.42 -7.23
C PHE A 86 -2.93 8.36 -8.37
N THR A 87 -3.13 7.82 -9.57
CA THR A 87 -3.74 8.57 -10.69
C THR A 87 -5.26 8.63 -10.51
N ASP A 88 -5.99 9.22 -11.45
CA ASP A 88 -7.46 9.23 -11.43
C ASP A 88 -8.11 7.85 -11.69
N SER A 89 -7.29 6.80 -11.87
CA SER A 89 -7.78 5.43 -11.96
C SER A 89 -8.46 5.01 -10.65
N PRO A 90 -9.66 4.42 -10.71
CA PRO A 90 -10.34 3.86 -9.52
C PRO A 90 -9.69 2.55 -9.06
N VAL A 91 -8.90 1.93 -9.93
CA VAL A 91 -8.25 0.64 -9.68
C VAL A 91 -6.76 0.79 -9.86
N VAL A 92 -5.99 0.23 -8.93
CA VAL A 92 -4.54 0.14 -9.03
C VAL A 92 -4.12 -1.31 -8.97
N THR A 93 -3.07 -1.65 -9.70
CA THR A 93 -2.53 -3.02 -9.68
C THR A 93 -1.10 -3.01 -9.17
N VAL A 94 -0.76 -4.07 -8.45
CA VAL A 94 0.58 -4.33 -7.96
C VAL A 94 0.88 -5.81 -8.19
N ASP A 95 1.91 -6.08 -8.96
CA ASP A 95 2.51 -7.41 -9.12
C ASP A 95 3.86 -7.40 -8.42
N THR A 96 4.10 -8.36 -7.53
CA THR A 96 5.32 -8.44 -6.71
C THR A 96 5.74 -9.88 -6.50
N ASP A 97 7.04 -10.15 -6.57
CA ASP A 97 7.64 -11.47 -6.34
C ASP A 97 7.79 -11.83 -4.85
N HIS A 98 7.80 -10.83 -3.97
CA HIS A 98 7.95 -11.00 -2.52
C HIS A 98 6.94 -10.14 -1.74
N PRO A 99 6.68 -10.46 -0.46
CA PRO A 99 5.79 -9.68 0.37
C PRO A 99 6.20 -8.20 0.46
N LEU A 100 5.27 -7.31 0.13
CA LEU A 100 5.49 -5.88 -0.04
C LEU A 100 4.45 -5.10 0.78
N ILE A 101 4.89 -4.14 1.59
CA ILE A 101 3.96 -3.30 2.35
C ILE A 101 3.39 -2.23 1.42
N LEU A 102 2.07 -2.12 1.37
CA LEU A 102 1.39 -0.97 0.82
C LEU A 102 0.89 -0.09 1.96
N THR A 103 1.20 1.20 1.88
CA THR A 103 0.68 2.22 2.78
C THR A 103 0.06 3.34 1.97
N MET A 104 -1.07 3.88 2.43
CA MET A 104 -1.70 5.02 1.79
C MET A 104 -2.39 5.94 2.78
N ASP A 105 -2.41 7.21 2.43
CA ASP A 105 -3.16 8.22 3.17
C ASP A 105 -4.67 8.06 2.92
N LEU A 106 -5.44 8.40 3.94
CA LEU A 106 -6.89 8.49 3.91
C LEU A 106 -7.30 9.95 4.04
N ALA A 107 -8.17 10.40 3.14
CA ALA A 107 -8.87 11.67 3.26
C ALA A 107 -10.24 11.40 3.89
N PHE A 108 -10.47 11.95 5.07
CA PHE A 108 -11.80 12.01 5.65
C PHE A 108 -12.36 13.40 5.36
N SER A 109 -13.27 13.49 4.40
CA SER A 109 -14.13 14.67 4.30
C SER A 109 -14.96 14.73 5.59
N HIS A 110 -14.79 15.82 6.32
CA HIS A 110 -15.48 16.13 7.56
C HIS A 110 -17.01 15.97 7.36
N CYS A 111 -17.59 14.87 7.84
CA CYS A 111 -19.01 14.80 8.19
C CYS A 111 -19.18 15.15 9.67
N LEU A 112 -18.38 16.07 10.21
CA LEU A 112 -18.76 16.73 11.45
C LEU A 112 -19.64 17.88 11.02
N GLY A 113 -20.95 17.68 11.19
CA GLY A 113 -21.91 18.76 11.11
C GLY A 113 -21.47 19.88 12.04
N ASP A 114 -21.58 21.10 11.54
CA ASP A 114 -21.60 22.28 12.39
C ASP A 114 -22.75 22.11 13.40
N GLU A 115 -22.42 21.75 14.63
CA GLU A 115 -23.33 21.92 15.77
C GLU A 115 -23.33 23.42 16.11
N HIS A 116 -24.33 24.13 15.59
CA HIS A 116 -24.72 25.47 16.02
C HIS A 116 -25.83 25.39 17.07
#